data_AF-A0AAP8PMP5-F1
#
_entry.id   AF-A0AAP8PMP5-F1
#
_cell.length_a   1.000
_cell.length_b   1.000
_cell.length_c   1.000
_cell.angle_alpha   90.00
_cell.angle_beta   90.00
_cell.angle_gamma   90.00
#
_symmetry.space_group_name_H-M   'P 1'
#
loop_
_entity.id
_entity.type
_entity.pdbx_description
1 polymer ?
#
loop_
_entity_poly.entity_id
_entity_poly.type
_entity_poly.pdbx_seq_one_letter_code
_entity_poly.pdbx_strand_id
1 'polypeptide(L)' 'VKVTVDSNQAGEHEPGYEDATTKPGKPVDVPQTGDTDLPDGTHFDGPSEVPEGWDVDVNPDDGTTTVTPPA' A
#
# COMPACT_ATOMS: atom_id res chain seq x y z
N VAL A 1 15.39 32.12 18.04
CA VAL A 1 14.26 31.17 17.98
C VAL A 1 14.76 29.94 17.24
N LYS A 2 14.76 28.76 17.86
CA LYS A 2 15.07 27.49 17.20
C LYS A 2 13.73 26.91 16.77
N VAL A 3 13.50 26.76 15.47
CA VAL A 3 12.32 26.08 14.95
C VAL A 3 12.67 24.59 14.96
N THR A 4 12.06 23.83 15.85
CA THR A 4 12.03 22.37 15.76
C THR A 4 10.78 22.01 14.96
N VAL A 5 10.96 21.30 13.86
CA VAL A 5 9.87 20.59 13.20
C VAL A 5 9.64 19.35 14.04
N ASP A 6 8.50 19.27 14.71
CA ASP A 6 8.04 17.99 15.22
C ASP A 6 7.73 17.13 13.99
N SER A 7 8.44 16.01 13.84
CA SER A 7 8.14 15.05 12.77
C SER A 7 6.69 14.59 12.93
N ASN A 8 5.93 14.57 11.85
CA ASN A 8 4.63 13.92 11.85
C ASN A 8 4.81 12.41 11.67
N GLN A 9 3.77 11.64 11.96
CA GLN A 9 3.80 10.17 11.84
C GLN A 9 4.28 9.72 10.45
N ALA A 10 3.90 10.42 9.38
CA ALA A 10 4.36 10.12 8.04
C ALA A 10 5.89 10.25 7.83
N GLY A 11 6.60 11.05 8.63
CA GLY A 11 8.06 11.13 8.60
C GLY A 11 8.77 10.09 9.48
N GLU A 12 8.02 9.34 10.29
CA GLU A 12 8.53 8.32 11.21
C GLU A 12 8.24 6.90 10.74
N HIS A 13 7.31 6.74 9.80
CA HIS A 13 6.85 5.45 9.30
C HIS A 13 7.06 5.32 7.80
N GLU A 14 7.56 4.16 7.37
CA GLU A 14 7.87 3.88 5.96
C GLU A 14 7.25 2.53 5.56
N PRO A 15 5.94 2.50 5.24
CA PRO A 15 5.33 1.29 4.74
C PRO A 15 5.84 0.95 3.34
N GLY A 16 5.91 -0.34 3.01
CA GLY A 16 6.46 -0.79 1.72
C GLY A 16 5.88 -2.11 1.24
N TYR A 17 5.99 -2.34 -0.06
CA TYR A 17 5.53 -3.54 -0.77
C TYR A 17 6.68 -4.11 -1.58
N GLU A 18 6.78 -5.43 -1.60
CA GLU A 18 7.71 -6.15 -2.48
C GLU A 18 7.10 -6.35 -3.88
N ASP A 19 7.98 -6.54 -4.86
CA ASP A 19 7.54 -6.86 -6.22
C ASP A 19 6.81 -8.22 -6.25
N ALA A 20 5.68 -8.26 -6.94
CA ALA A 20 4.92 -9.48 -7.20
C ALA A 20 4.78 -9.74 -8.71
N THR A 21 4.68 -11.02 -9.08
CA THR A 21 4.48 -11.41 -10.48
C THR A 21 3.27 -12.32 -10.59
N THR A 22 2.48 -12.11 -11.64
CA THR A 22 1.32 -12.94 -11.94
C THR A 22 1.14 -13.11 -13.44
N LYS A 23 0.17 -13.93 -13.82
CA LYS A 23 -0.21 -14.17 -15.22
C LYS A 23 -1.43 -13.30 -15.59
N PRO A 24 -1.64 -13.01 -16.89
CA PRO A 24 -2.87 -12.37 -17.37
C PRO A 24 -4.14 -13.02 -16.78
N GLY A 25 -5.06 -12.18 -16.28
CA GLY A 25 -6.31 -12.62 -15.66
C GLY A 25 -6.15 -13.43 -14.36
N LYS A 26 -4.97 -13.46 -13.73
CA LYS A 26 -4.74 -14.13 -12.44
C LYS A 26 -4.46 -13.11 -11.34
N PRO A 27 -5.25 -13.11 -10.25
CA PRO A 27 -4.98 -12.25 -9.11
C PRO A 27 -3.66 -12.64 -8.44
N VAL A 28 -3.02 -11.66 -7.82
CA VAL A 28 -1.89 -11.84 -6.90
C VAL A 28 -2.05 -10.92 -5.70
N ASP A 29 -1.77 -11.46 -4.52
CA ASP A 29 -1.79 -10.71 -3.27
C ASP A 29 -0.40 -10.17 -3.00
N VAL A 30 -0.32 -8.87 -2.74
CA VAL A 30 0.89 -8.12 -2.42
C VAL A 30 0.73 -7.54 -1.03
N PRO A 31 1.15 -8.25 0.02
CA PRO A 31 1.06 -7.74 1.38
C PRO A 31 2.02 -6.57 1.57
N GLN A 32 1.65 -5.64 2.46
CA GLN A 32 2.59 -4.66 2.99
C GLN A 32 3.61 -5.41 3.86
N THR A 33 4.90 -5.18 3.63
CA THR A 33 6.01 -5.87 4.32
C THR A 33 7.09 -4.92 4.84
N GLY A 34 6.94 -3.62 4.62
CA GLY A 34 7.83 -2.59 5.15
C GLY A 34 7.63 -2.36 6.64
N ASP A 35 7.50 -1.10 7.06
CA ASP A 35 7.16 -0.80 8.45
C ASP A 35 5.79 -1.37 8.82
N THR A 36 5.77 -2.23 9.85
CA THR A 36 4.55 -2.88 10.38
C THR A 36 4.16 -2.33 11.75
N ASP A 37 5.00 -1.48 12.36
CA ASP A 37 4.71 -0.81 13.64
C ASP A 37 4.02 0.54 13.37
N LEU A 38 2.85 0.45 12.74
CA LEU A 38 2.08 1.62 12.33
C LEU A 38 1.16 2.08 13.47
N PRO A 39 0.87 3.39 13.57
CA PRO A 39 -0.02 3.91 14.60
C PRO A 39 -1.42 3.33 14.52
N ASP A 40 -2.05 3.13 15.67
CA ASP A 40 -3.46 2.73 15.74
C ASP A 40 -4.36 3.69 14.94
N GLY A 41 -5.24 3.12 14.13
CA GLY A 41 -6.13 3.90 13.24
C GLY A 41 -5.51 4.26 11.89
N THR A 42 -4.33 3.72 11.57
CA THR A 42 -3.81 3.73 10.19
C THR A 42 -4.81 3.06 9.25
N HIS A 43 -4.99 3.65 8.07
CA HIS A 43 -5.90 3.18 7.04
C HIS A 43 -5.17 3.17 5.70
N PHE A 44 -5.42 2.14 4.91
CA PHE A 44 -4.86 2.00 3.58
C PHE A 44 -5.94 2.20 2.52
N ASP A 45 -5.63 3.01 1.51
CA ASP A 45 -6.51 3.25 0.38
C ASP A 45 -5.85 2.78 -0.91
N GLY A 46 -6.69 2.42 -1.88
CA GLY A 46 -6.26 2.09 -3.23
C GLY A 46 -5.73 3.30 -4.01
N PRO A 47 -4.99 3.05 -5.11
CA PRO A 47 -4.55 4.12 -5.99
C PRO A 47 -5.76 4.83 -6.62
N SER A 48 -5.66 6.16 -6.77
CA SER A 48 -6.70 6.95 -7.43
C SER A 48 -6.84 6.66 -8.92
N GLU A 49 -5.79 6.11 -9.53
CA GLU A 49 -5.73 5.76 -10.94
C GLU A 49 -5.25 4.31 -11.08
N VAL A 50 -6.10 3.50 -11.71
CA VAL A 50 -5.80 2.11 -12.06
C VAL A 50 -5.72 2.02 -13.59
N PRO A 51 -4.68 1.38 -14.16
CA PRO A 51 -4.57 1.20 -15.60
C PRO A 51 -5.79 0.47 -16.18
N GLU A 52 -6.15 0.78 -17.42
CA GLU A 52 -7.32 0.16 -18.06
C GLU A 52 -7.19 -1.37 -18.11
N GLY A 53 -8.26 -2.05 -17.70
CA GLY A 53 -8.33 -3.52 -17.67
C GLY A 53 -7.65 -4.18 -16.48
N TRP A 54 -7.04 -3.40 -15.58
CA TRP A 54 -6.54 -3.89 -14.30
C TRP A 54 -7.60 -3.76 -13.22
N ASP A 55 -7.59 -4.69 -12.28
CA ASP A 55 -8.38 -4.68 -11.06
C ASP A 55 -7.42 -4.61 -9.87
N VAL A 56 -7.65 -3.67 -8.95
CA VAL A 56 -6.81 -3.45 -7.77
C VAL A 56 -7.74 -3.25 -6.57
N ASP A 57 -7.57 -4.10 -5.56
CA ASP A 57 -8.28 -4.02 -4.29
C ASP A 57 -7.25 -3.90 -3.17
N VAL A 58 -7.46 -2.96 -2.23
CA VAL A 58 -6.54 -2.73 -1.11
C VAL A 58 -7.31 -2.97 0.18
N ASN A 59 -6.78 -3.87 1.02
CA ASN A 59 -7.32 -4.09 2.34
C ASN A 59 -7.05 -2.84 3.22
N PRO A 60 -8.10 -2.18 3.73
CA PRO A 60 -7.96 -0.96 4.51
C PRO A 60 -7.23 -1.11 5.85
N ASP A 61 -7.17 -2.33 6.39
CA ASP A 61 -6.65 -2.57 7.75
C ASP A 61 -5.16 -2.95 7.74
N ASP A 62 -4.72 -3.75 6.75
CA ASP A 62 -3.34 -4.27 6.68
C ASP A 62 -2.58 -3.86 5.41
N GLY A 63 -3.23 -3.16 4.49
CA GLY A 63 -2.64 -2.69 3.24
C GLY A 63 -2.45 -3.78 2.18
N THR A 64 -2.83 -5.03 2.43
CA THR A 64 -2.70 -6.10 1.44
C THR A 64 -3.40 -5.72 0.15
N THR A 65 -2.63 -5.64 -0.93
CA THR A 65 -3.12 -5.21 -2.24
C THR A 65 -3.29 -6.42 -3.14
N THR A 66 -4.52 -6.70 -3.56
CA THR A 66 -4.83 -7.72 -4.56
C THR A 66 -4.85 -7.09 -5.94
N VAL A 67 -4.03 -7.59 -6.87
CA VAL A 67 -3.93 -7.06 -8.22
C VAL A 67 -4.25 -8.13 -9.26
N THR A 68 -5.14 -7.83 -10.20
CA THR A 68 -5.44 -8.69 -11.34
C THR A 68 -5.18 -7.95 -12.65
N PRO A 69 -4.21 -8.39 -13.47
CA PRO A 69 -4.01 -7.84 -14.81
C PRO A 69 -5.10 -8.31 -15.78
N PRO A 70 -5.31 -7.58 -16.89
CA PRO A 70 -6.20 -8.02 -17.96
C PRO A 70 -5.78 -9.40 -18.51
N ALA A 71 -6.75 -10.13 -19.06
CA ALA A 71 -6.58 -11.49 -19.58
C ALA A 71 -5.92 -11.54 -20.97
#